data_AF-A0A260ZMB7-F1
#
_entry.id   AF-A0A260ZMB7-F1
#
_cell.length_a   1.000
_cell.length_b   1.000
_cell.length_c   1.000
_cell.angle_alpha   90.00
_cell.angle_beta   90.00
_cell.angle_gamma   90.00
#
_symmetry.space_group_name_H-M   'P 1'
#
loop_
_entity.id
_entity.type
_entity.pdbx_description
1 polymer ?
#
loop_
_entity_poly.entity_id
_entity_poly.type
_entity_poly.pdbx_seq_one_letter_code
_entity_poly.pdbx_strand_id
1 'polypeptide(L)'
;MFDGLSYPSLRCVLEHMEANTRMLLAHRYLVLHNIEKAIPLYLDYLYIKCNEIRVNDISYQLLFRYDKIDETNERYERDKPEQYRLTPGDVQFGKAQNQPWMSEYLEIVLSKGSYTPYHQRLDLKPHVAAKKVACDLLGRRKKIRAKTFELYIYGDPILRLPVGFKVKTSLLRVSGNFESILGLVDPSSFPLQELKTTIPRPELFEHPVVKSAKVLKVAYGISEEHASVEFFERLRNLGNKTVYLIGMNDEQVMELFGAWTNSQRDIGTMFMSSYFSPFWMNKQLDDAKRRFNGKYVELNEPDEKMIPETKCISIPISPNSELVAYGIYGTDDDAHYLKLEMMPRGSTTSLKSKVLMSGVLNSLGLNLYNLII
;
A
#
# COMPACT_ATOMS: atom_id res chain seq x y z
N MET A 1 -51.20 -12.85 -0.53
CA MET A 1 -50.05 -13.65 -0.08
C MET A 1 -48.95 -13.35 -1.09
N PHE A 2 -47.93 -12.57 -0.73
CA PHE A 2 -46.83 -12.32 -1.66
C PHE A 2 -45.97 -13.58 -1.68
N ASP A 3 -46.01 -14.34 -2.77
CA ASP A 3 -45.03 -15.38 -3.01
C ASP A 3 -43.66 -14.70 -3.07
N GLY A 4 -42.80 -15.06 -2.11
CA GLY A 4 -41.44 -14.53 -2.05
C GLY A 4 -40.65 -14.92 -3.30
N LEU A 5 -39.54 -14.24 -3.53
CA LEU A 5 -38.62 -14.59 -4.61
C LEU A 5 -38.16 -16.06 -4.48
N SER A 6 -38.12 -16.76 -5.60
CA SER A 6 -37.60 -18.13 -5.66
C SER A 6 -36.12 -18.19 -5.27
N TYR A 7 -35.63 -19.36 -4.82
CA TYR A 7 -34.21 -19.54 -4.47
C TYR A 7 -33.24 -19.13 -5.59
N PRO A 8 -33.44 -19.52 -6.87
CA PRO A 8 -32.58 -19.05 -7.97
C PRO A 8 -32.59 -17.52 -8.13
N SER A 9 -33.76 -16.90 -8.02
CA SER A 9 -33.90 -15.44 -8.12
C SER A 9 -33.19 -14.72 -6.97
N LEU A 10 -33.36 -15.20 -5.73
CA LEU A 10 -32.67 -14.65 -4.56
C LEU A 10 -31.16 -14.77 -4.67
N ARG A 11 -30.66 -15.92 -5.12
CA ARG A 11 -29.23 -16.14 -5.34
C ARG A 11 -28.67 -15.16 -6.38
N CYS A 12 -29.35 -15.00 -7.51
CA CYS A 12 -28.94 -14.07 -8.57
C CYS A 12 -28.87 -12.62 -8.07
N VAL A 13 -29.90 -12.18 -7.32
CA VAL A 13 -29.92 -10.82 -6.74
C VAL A 13 -28.77 -10.61 -5.76
N LEU A 14 -28.54 -11.55 -4.84
CA LEU A 14 -27.45 -11.46 -3.85
C LEU A 14 -26.05 -11.54 -4.48
N GLU A 15 -25.92 -12.21 -5.63
CA GLU A 15 -24.65 -12.32 -6.36
C GLU A 15 -24.22 -11.00 -6.99
N HIS A 16 -25.17 -10.21 -7.48
CA HIS A 16 -24.91 -8.91 -8.11
C HIS A 16 -24.99 -7.74 -7.12
N MET A 17 -25.32 -8.00 -5.86
CA MET A 17 -25.36 -7.00 -4.81
C MET A 17 -23.96 -6.71 -4.25
N GLU A 18 -23.72 -5.46 -3.90
CA GLU A 18 -22.49 -5.04 -3.21
C GLU A 18 -22.27 -5.87 -1.91
N ALA A 19 -21.01 -6.23 -1.66
CA ALA A 19 -20.62 -7.20 -0.64
C ALA A 19 -21.07 -6.85 0.78
N ASN A 20 -20.91 -5.60 1.21
CA ASN A 20 -21.32 -5.17 2.52
C ASN A 20 -22.85 -5.14 2.67
N THR A 21 -23.55 -4.71 1.62
CA THR A 21 -25.02 -4.66 1.58
C THR A 21 -25.62 -6.06 1.75
N ARG A 22 -25.12 -7.05 1.01
CA ARG A 22 -25.60 -8.43 1.14
C ARG A 22 -25.24 -9.05 2.48
N MET A 23 -24.06 -8.75 3.05
CA MET A 23 -23.68 -9.20 4.40
C MET A 23 -24.61 -8.66 5.47
N LEU A 24 -24.97 -7.38 5.40
CA LEU A 24 -25.93 -6.75 6.32
C LEU A 24 -27.33 -7.36 6.20
N LEU A 25 -27.80 -7.62 4.97
CA LEU A 25 -29.09 -8.30 4.76
C LEU A 25 -29.09 -9.72 5.32
N ALA A 26 -28.03 -10.48 5.07
CA ALA A 26 -27.88 -11.85 5.58
C ALA A 26 -27.76 -11.91 7.11
N HIS A 27 -27.24 -10.86 7.74
CA HIS A 27 -27.22 -10.72 9.19
C HIS A 27 -28.62 -10.45 9.77
N ARG A 28 -29.43 -9.62 9.09
CA ARG A 28 -30.81 -9.29 9.52
C ARG A 28 -31.81 -10.41 9.25
N TYR A 29 -31.62 -11.16 8.17
CA TYR A 29 -32.55 -12.20 7.72
C TYR A 29 -31.84 -13.55 7.62
N LEU A 30 -32.06 -14.41 8.62
CA LEU A 30 -31.41 -15.72 8.73
C LEU A 30 -31.66 -16.63 7.52
N VAL A 31 -32.80 -16.48 6.84
CA VAL A 31 -33.15 -17.20 5.60
C VAL A 31 -32.13 -16.94 4.48
N LEU A 32 -31.57 -15.72 4.43
CA LEU A 32 -30.58 -15.33 3.42
C LEU A 32 -29.16 -15.75 3.82
N HIS A 33 -28.92 -16.10 5.08
CA HIS A 33 -27.58 -16.37 5.61
C HIS A 33 -26.86 -17.50 4.84
N ASN A 34 -27.51 -18.65 4.67
CA ASN A 34 -26.90 -19.79 3.97
C ASN A 34 -26.73 -19.52 2.47
N ILE A 35 -27.65 -18.76 1.87
CA ILE A 35 -27.59 -18.39 0.45
C ILE A 35 -26.42 -17.45 0.22
N GLU A 36 -26.30 -16.39 1.03
CA GLU A 36 -25.20 -15.42 0.97
C GLU A 36 -23.85 -16.11 1.10
N LYS A 37 -23.68 -17.00 2.08
CA LYS A 37 -22.43 -17.71 2.32
C LYS A 37 -22.04 -18.68 1.21
N ALA A 38 -23.00 -19.20 0.44
CA ALA A 38 -22.72 -20.06 -0.71
C ALA A 38 -22.22 -19.28 -1.93
N ILE A 39 -22.51 -17.97 -2.01
CA ILE A 39 -22.07 -17.13 -3.11
C ILE A 39 -20.60 -16.73 -2.90
N PRO A 40 -19.75 -16.85 -3.94
CA PRO A 40 -18.38 -16.34 -3.89
C PRO A 40 -18.33 -14.86 -3.50
N LEU A 41 -17.29 -14.47 -2.76
CA LEU A 41 -17.09 -13.09 -2.36
C LEU A 41 -16.03 -12.47 -3.27
N TYR A 42 -16.45 -11.47 -4.04
CA TYR A 42 -15.62 -10.65 -4.91
C TYR A 42 -15.54 -9.25 -4.31
N LEU A 43 -14.33 -8.81 -3.96
CA LEU A 43 -14.08 -7.53 -3.31
C LEU A 43 -13.15 -6.68 -4.15
N ASP A 44 -13.31 -5.37 -4.09
CA ASP A 44 -12.32 -4.44 -4.63
C ASP A 44 -11.15 -4.31 -3.66
N TYR A 45 -11.44 -4.27 -2.36
CA TYR A 45 -10.46 -4.07 -1.32
C TYR A 45 -10.76 -4.94 -0.09
N LEU A 46 -9.76 -5.68 0.37
CA LEU A 46 -9.78 -6.41 1.63
C LEU A 46 -8.57 -5.99 2.45
N TYR A 47 -8.80 -5.38 3.61
CA TYR A 47 -7.75 -5.04 4.55
C TYR A 47 -7.91 -5.82 5.85
N ILE A 48 -6.81 -6.35 6.38
CA ILE A 48 -6.78 -7.12 7.61
C ILE A 48 -5.67 -6.61 8.53
N LYS A 49 -6.04 -6.33 9.78
CA LYS A 49 -5.17 -6.06 10.92
C LYS A 49 -5.65 -6.89 12.12
N CYS A 50 -4.87 -6.96 13.20
CA CYS A 50 -5.18 -7.75 14.40
C CYS A 50 -6.60 -7.52 14.97
N ASN A 51 -7.13 -6.30 14.83
CA ASN A 51 -8.43 -5.90 15.39
C ASN A 51 -9.34 -5.21 14.37
N GLU A 52 -8.98 -5.22 13.09
CA GLU A 52 -9.76 -4.59 12.03
C GLU A 52 -9.83 -5.50 10.81
N ILE A 53 -11.04 -5.66 10.28
CA ILE A 53 -11.24 -6.16 8.93
C ILE A 53 -11.97 -5.07 8.17
N ARG A 54 -11.45 -4.65 7.02
CA ARG A 54 -12.16 -3.74 6.11
C ARG A 54 -12.54 -4.49 4.86
N VAL A 55 -13.81 -4.39 4.51
CA VAL A 55 -14.38 -4.95 3.29
C VAL A 55 -14.84 -3.76 2.45
N ASN A 56 -14.18 -3.55 1.31
CA ASN A 56 -14.36 -2.35 0.47
C ASN A 56 -14.22 -1.05 1.31
N ASP A 57 -15.31 -0.31 1.47
CA ASP A 57 -15.39 0.99 2.15
C ASP A 57 -15.84 0.90 3.62
N ILE A 58 -16.16 -0.29 4.13
CA ILE A 58 -16.64 -0.48 5.51
C ILE A 58 -15.57 -1.14 6.36
N SER A 59 -15.27 -0.49 7.49
CA SER A 59 -14.34 -0.99 8.50
C SER A 59 -15.09 -1.61 9.68
N TYR A 60 -14.69 -2.83 10.02
CA TYR A 60 -15.16 -3.61 11.16
C TYR A 60 -14.04 -3.66 12.19
N GLN A 61 -14.07 -2.73 13.14
CA GLN A 61 -13.03 -2.58 14.18
C GLN A 61 -13.50 -3.10 15.52
N LEU A 62 -12.60 -3.80 16.21
CA LEU A 62 -12.72 -4.15 17.62
C LEU A 62 -11.78 -3.24 18.40
N LEU A 63 -12.34 -2.35 19.19
CA LEU A 63 -11.56 -1.50 20.09
C LEU A 63 -11.33 -2.25 21.39
N PHE A 64 -10.05 -2.47 21.70
CA PHE A 64 -9.63 -2.99 22.99
C PHE A 64 -9.47 -1.81 23.95
N ARG A 65 -10.27 -1.80 25.02
CA ARG A 65 -10.17 -0.83 26.11
C ARG A 65 -9.57 -1.51 27.33
N TYR A 66 -8.77 -0.76 28.08
CA TYR A 66 -8.06 -1.29 29.25
C TYR A 66 -8.73 -0.78 30.52
N ASP A 67 -9.10 -1.72 31.40
CA ASP A 67 -9.28 -1.44 32.82
C ASP A 67 -7.98 -1.84 33.52
N LYS A 68 -7.44 -0.96 34.39
CA LYS A 68 -6.36 -1.34 35.29
C LYS A 68 -6.96 -2.22 36.38
N ILE A 69 -6.83 -3.53 36.23
CA ILE A 69 -7.25 -4.52 37.20
C ILE A 69 -6.01 -5.05 37.92
N ASP A 70 -6.02 -5.00 39.25
CA ASP A 70 -4.96 -5.53 40.11
C ASP A 70 -5.14 -7.03 40.38
N GLU A 71 -4.08 -7.68 40.86
CA GLU A 71 -4.01 -9.13 41.15
C GLU A 71 -5.03 -9.59 42.22
N THR A 72 -5.57 -8.64 42.98
CA THR A 72 -6.55 -8.89 44.04
C THR A 72 -7.99 -8.88 43.55
N ASN A 73 -8.24 -8.45 42.30
CA ASN A 73 -9.57 -8.44 41.72
C ASN A 73 -10.02 -9.85 41.32
N GLU A 74 -11.25 -10.23 41.66
CA GLU A 74 -11.82 -11.54 41.25
C GLU A 74 -11.88 -11.74 39.73
N ARG A 75 -11.94 -10.63 38.98
CA ARG A 75 -11.89 -10.66 37.52
C ARG A 75 -10.49 -11.00 37.01
N TYR A 76 -9.46 -10.95 37.86
CA TYR A 76 -8.09 -11.06 37.44
C TYR A 76 -7.81 -12.44 36.82
N GLU A 77 -7.97 -13.51 37.59
CA GLU A 77 -7.77 -14.86 37.07
C GLU A 77 -8.86 -15.31 36.07
N ARG A 78 -10.09 -14.78 36.17
CA ARG A 78 -11.20 -15.10 35.26
C ARG A 78 -10.99 -14.56 33.84
N ASP A 79 -10.55 -13.31 33.73
CA ASP A 79 -10.44 -12.57 32.46
C ASP A 79 -9.02 -12.67 31.88
N LYS A 80 -8.11 -13.38 32.57
CA LYS A 80 -6.77 -13.75 32.12
C LYS A 80 -6.81 -14.37 30.72
N PRO A 81 -6.14 -13.78 29.71
CA PRO A 81 -6.23 -14.23 28.35
C PRO A 81 -5.50 -15.55 28.21
N GLU A 82 -6.21 -16.55 27.71
CA GLU A 82 -5.60 -17.72 27.07
C GLU A 82 -4.97 -17.36 25.71
N GLN A 83 -4.64 -16.09 25.46
CA GLN A 83 -4.37 -15.50 24.15
C GLN A 83 -3.25 -16.17 23.36
N TYR A 84 -2.36 -16.91 24.03
CA TYR A 84 -1.29 -17.70 23.41
C TYR A 84 -1.72 -19.09 22.95
N ARG A 85 -2.96 -19.52 23.24
CA ARG A 85 -3.50 -20.78 22.73
C ARG A 85 -3.95 -20.56 21.28
N LEU A 86 -3.10 -20.98 20.35
CA LEU A 86 -3.42 -20.98 18.92
C LEU A 86 -4.60 -21.93 18.66
N THR A 87 -5.56 -21.48 17.84
CA THR A 87 -6.64 -22.33 17.32
C THR A 87 -6.40 -22.60 15.83
N PRO A 88 -6.93 -23.69 15.26
CA PRO A 88 -6.82 -23.93 13.82
C PRO A 88 -7.23 -22.70 12.99
N GLY A 89 -6.39 -22.33 12.01
CA GLY A 89 -6.59 -21.17 11.13
C GLY A 89 -6.00 -19.84 11.64
N ASP A 90 -5.47 -19.78 12.87
CA ASP A 90 -4.75 -18.59 13.36
C ASP A 90 -3.33 -18.52 12.75
N VAL A 91 -2.85 -17.29 12.48
CA VAL A 91 -1.47 -17.03 12.01
C VAL A 91 -0.75 -16.14 13.04
N GLN A 92 0.36 -16.64 13.59
CA GLN A 92 1.19 -15.93 14.57
C GLN A 92 2.44 -15.35 13.90
N PHE A 93 2.81 -14.14 14.28
CA PHE A 93 4.06 -13.48 13.87
C PHE A 93 4.98 -13.35 15.10
N GLY A 94 6.29 -13.65 14.95
CA GLY A 94 7.34 -13.50 15.97
C GLY A 94 7.21 -14.31 17.28
N LYS A 95 7.85 -13.86 18.38
CA LYS A 95 7.93 -14.56 19.68
C LYS A 95 6.78 -14.15 20.61
N ALA A 96 6.28 -15.08 21.43
CA ALA A 96 5.26 -14.75 22.44
C ALA A 96 5.81 -13.74 23.46
N GLN A 97 5.17 -12.58 23.61
CA GLN A 97 5.60 -11.56 24.56
C GLN A 97 5.18 -11.93 26.00
N ASN A 98 6.12 -11.99 26.94
CA ASN A 98 5.84 -12.13 28.38
C ASN A 98 5.47 -10.77 29.00
N GLN A 99 4.37 -10.16 28.56
CA GLN A 99 3.82 -8.96 29.22
C GLN A 99 2.78 -9.37 30.29
N PRO A 100 2.71 -8.68 31.44
CA PRO A 100 1.60 -8.83 32.37
C PRO A 100 0.29 -8.45 31.67
N TRP A 101 -0.75 -9.28 31.81
CA TRP A 101 -2.01 -9.03 31.13
C TRP A 101 -2.81 -7.93 31.86
N MET A 102 -3.49 -7.07 31.08
CA MET A 102 -4.41 -6.06 31.56
C MET A 102 -5.85 -6.45 31.19
N SER A 103 -6.81 -6.20 32.06
CA SER A 103 -8.21 -6.51 31.76
C SER A 103 -8.71 -5.70 30.57
N GLU A 104 -9.04 -6.40 29.50
CA GLU A 104 -9.56 -5.82 28.28
C GLU A 104 -11.08 -6.01 28.22
N TYR A 105 -11.83 -4.94 27.97
CA TYR A 105 -13.20 -5.07 27.49
C TYR A 105 -13.30 -4.57 26.06
N LEU A 106 -14.29 -5.11 25.35
CA LEU A 106 -14.40 -4.95 23.91
C LEU A 106 -15.56 -4.03 23.55
N GLU A 107 -15.25 -3.01 22.76
CA GLU A 107 -16.23 -2.20 22.05
C GLU A 107 -16.13 -2.53 20.55
N ILE A 108 -17.27 -2.82 19.90
CA ILE A 108 -17.30 -2.94 18.43
C ILE A 108 -17.55 -1.56 17.85
N VAL A 109 -16.77 -1.18 16.83
CA VAL A 109 -17.05 -0.02 15.99
C VAL A 109 -17.28 -0.46 14.56
N LEU A 110 -18.46 -0.13 14.04
CA LEU A 110 -18.78 -0.20 12.62
C LEU A 110 -18.69 1.22 12.06
N SER A 111 -17.81 1.44 11.10
CA SER A 111 -17.68 2.75 10.46
C SER A 111 -17.62 2.64 8.95
N LYS A 112 -18.27 3.60 8.29
CA LYS A 112 -18.12 3.89 6.87
C LYS A 112 -17.44 5.25 6.76
N GLY A 113 -16.14 5.25 6.52
CA GLY A 113 -15.32 6.47 6.61
C GLY A 113 -15.14 6.99 8.05
N SER A 114 -14.94 8.30 8.20
CA SER A 114 -14.63 8.97 9.46
C SER A 114 -15.88 9.55 10.15
N TYR A 115 -16.86 8.75 10.58
CA TYR A 115 -17.97 9.24 11.41
C TYR A 115 -18.52 8.18 12.38
N THR A 116 -19.41 8.63 13.27
CA THR A 116 -19.55 8.30 14.70
C THR A 116 -19.71 6.82 15.10
N PRO A 117 -19.02 6.39 16.17
CA PRO A 117 -19.07 5.03 16.69
C PRO A 117 -20.42 4.66 17.33
N TYR A 118 -20.91 3.46 17.03
CA TYR A 118 -21.91 2.77 17.84
C TYR A 118 -21.18 2.00 18.93
N HIS A 119 -21.47 2.26 20.21
CA HIS A 119 -20.81 1.59 21.33
C HIS A 119 -21.72 0.51 21.91
N GLN A 120 -21.30 -0.75 21.78
CA GLN A 120 -21.89 -1.84 22.55
C GLN A 120 -20.77 -2.65 23.19
N ARG A 121 -20.83 -2.77 24.52
CA ARG A 121 -19.94 -3.65 25.27
C ARG A 121 -20.30 -5.10 24.96
N LEU A 122 -19.31 -5.88 24.57
CA LEU A 122 -19.46 -7.33 24.42
C LEU A 122 -18.91 -8.08 25.63
N ASP A 123 -19.66 -9.06 26.10
CA ASP A 123 -19.22 -10.02 27.12
C ASP A 123 -18.49 -11.20 26.46
N LEU A 124 -17.39 -10.90 25.76
CA LEU A 124 -16.56 -11.87 25.04
C LEU A 124 -15.07 -11.54 25.22
N LYS A 125 -14.23 -12.58 25.38
CA LYS A 125 -12.77 -12.41 25.34
C LYS A 125 -12.36 -11.81 23.97
N PRO A 126 -11.41 -10.85 23.91
CA PRO A 126 -11.06 -10.15 22.67
C PRO A 126 -10.70 -11.05 21.48
N HIS A 127 -9.88 -12.08 21.71
CA HIS A 127 -9.49 -13.03 20.66
C HIS A 127 -10.66 -13.89 20.16
N VAL A 128 -11.63 -14.21 21.03
CA VAL A 128 -12.86 -14.94 20.65
C VAL A 128 -13.74 -14.05 19.78
N ALA A 129 -13.91 -12.78 20.16
CA ALA A 129 -14.66 -11.81 19.38
C ALA A 129 -14.00 -11.57 18.01
N ALA A 130 -12.67 -11.39 17.96
CA ALA A 130 -11.92 -11.23 16.70
C ALA A 130 -12.09 -12.44 15.77
N LYS A 131 -11.93 -13.66 16.30
CA LYS A 131 -12.17 -14.89 15.53
C LYS A 131 -13.61 -14.99 15.05
N LYS A 132 -14.58 -14.65 15.89
CA LYS A 132 -16.00 -14.69 15.55
C LYS A 132 -16.32 -13.71 14.42
N VAL A 133 -15.89 -12.45 14.52
CA VAL A 133 -16.07 -11.45 13.47
C VAL A 133 -15.42 -11.88 12.17
N ALA A 134 -14.19 -12.37 12.20
CA ALA A 134 -13.52 -12.87 11.00
C ALA A 134 -14.26 -14.07 10.39
N CYS A 135 -14.75 -15.01 11.19
CA CYS A 135 -15.54 -16.15 10.73
C CYS A 135 -16.92 -15.75 10.22
N ASP A 136 -17.56 -14.75 10.81
CA ASP A 136 -18.89 -14.30 10.37
C ASP A 136 -18.79 -13.50 9.07
N LEU A 137 -17.75 -12.68 8.90
CA LEU A 137 -17.51 -11.92 7.67
C LEU A 137 -16.95 -12.82 6.55
N LEU A 138 -15.86 -13.53 6.85
CA LEU A 138 -15.03 -14.22 5.85
C LEU A 138 -15.24 -15.75 5.85
N GLY A 139 -15.79 -16.32 6.92
CA GLY A 139 -15.91 -17.75 7.10
C GLY A 139 -16.96 -18.43 6.21
N ARG A 140 -16.92 -19.78 6.22
CA ARG A 140 -17.59 -20.71 5.28
C ARG A 140 -17.16 -20.60 3.81
N ARG A 141 -16.43 -19.55 3.43
CA ARG A 141 -15.75 -19.43 2.14
C ARG A 141 -14.29 -19.82 2.31
N LYS A 142 -13.89 -20.97 1.75
CA LYS A 142 -12.48 -21.40 1.75
C LYS A 142 -11.59 -20.49 0.89
N LYS A 143 -12.19 -19.81 -0.09
CA LYS A 143 -11.49 -18.91 -1.03
C LYS A 143 -12.31 -17.64 -1.23
N ILE A 144 -11.65 -16.50 -1.10
CA ILE A 144 -12.19 -15.17 -1.40
C ILE A 144 -11.41 -14.59 -2.57
N ARG A 145 -12.05 -13.76 -3.40
CA ARG A 145 -11.34 -12.99 -4.42
C ARG A 145 -11.41 -11.52 -4.05
N ALA A 146 -10.25 -10.87 -3.96
CA ALA A 146 -10.14 -9.43 -3.73
C ALA A 146 -9.20 -8.86 -4.79
N LYS A 147 -9.52 -7.71 -5.40
CA LYS A 147 -8.59 -7.06 -6.35
C LYS A 147 -7.32 -6.63 -5.62
N THR A 148 -7.48 -5.99 -4.47
CA THR A 148 -6.42 -5.60 -3.54
C THR A 148 -6.58 -6.34 -2.22
N PHE A 149 -5.51 -6.98 -1.77
CA PHE A 149 -5.42 -7.61 -0.46
C PHE A 149 -4.31 -6.92 0.34
N GLU A 150 -4.70 -6.24 1.41
CA GLU A 150 -3.80 -5.47 2.26
C GLU A 150 -3.75 -6.04 3.69
N LEU A 151 -2.55 -6.17 4.24
CA LEU A 151 -2.34 -6.60 5.61
C LEU A 151 -1.43 -5.62 6.34
N TYR A 152 -1.81 -5.26 7.55
CA TYR A 152 -1.01 -4.44 8.45
C TYR A 152 -0.50 -5.27 9.61
N ILE A 153 0.81 -5.56 9.62
CA ILE A 153 1.45 -6.55 10.49
C ILE A 153 2.62 -5.88 11.19
N TYR A 154 2.34 -5.21 12.32
CA TYR A 154 3.37 -4.62 13.18
C TYR A 154 3.42 -5.34 14.52
N GLY A 155 4.63 -5.61 15.00
CA GLY A 155 4.88 -6.39 16.21
C GLY A 155 4.62 -7.89 15.99
N ASP A 156 4.05 -8.53 17.00
CA ASP A 156 3.77 -9.97 17.04
C ASP A 156 2.25 -10.27 17.08
N PRO A 157 1.43 -9.78 16.12
CA PRO A 157 0.00 -9.97 16.18
C PRO A 157 -0.38 -11.44 15.95
N ILE A 158 -1.55 -11.84 16.45
CA ILE A 158 -2.19 -13.09 16.03
C ILE A 158 -3.38 -12.73 15.15
N LEU A 159 -3.30 -13.06 13.85
CA LEU A 159 -4.43 -12.90 12.93
C LEU A 159 -5.42 -14.05 13.14
N ARG A 160 -6.60 -13.73 13.67
CA ARG A 160 -7.66 -14.70 13.96
C ARG A 160 -8.54 -14.93 12.72
N LEU A 161 -8.09 -15.78 11.79
CA LEU A 161 -8.75 -16.00 10.48
C LEU A 161 -9.50 -17.34 10.41
N PRO A 162 -10.46 -17.50 9.47
CA PRO A 162 -11.13 -18.79 9.27
C PRO A 162 -10.15 -19.92 8.87
N VAL A 163 -10.48 -21.17 9.23
CA VAL A 163 -9.67 -22.33 8.84
C VAL A 163 -9.60 -22.46 7.32
N GLY A 164 -8.37 -22.59 6.79
CA GLY A 164 -8.13 -22.77 5.36
C GLY A 164 -8.38 -21.51 4.51
N PHE A 165 -8.46 -20.34 5.14
CA PHE A 165 -8.67 -19.06 4.49
C PHE A 165 -7.58 -18.76 3.46
N LYS A 166 -8.00 -18.49 2.21
CA LYS A 166 -7.13 -18.02 1.12
C LYS A 166 -7.79 -16.90 0.33
N VAL A 167 -6.97 -15.98 -0.17
CA VAL A 167 -7.38 -14.84 -0.99
C VAL A 167 -6.72 -14.94 -2.36
N LYS A 168 -7.54 -14.98 -3.41
CA LYS A 168 -7.07 -14.73 -4.78
C LYS A 168 -6.99 -13.23 -5.00
N THR A 169 -5.81 -12.71 -5.30
CA THR A 169 -5.57 -11.27 -5.49
C THR A 169 -4.67 -10.98 -6.68
N SER A 170 -4.70 -9.74 -7.17
CA SER A 170 -3.73 -9.22 -8.15
C SER A 170 -2.79 -8.19 -7.52
N LEU A 171 -3.22 -7.50 -6.47
CA LEU A 171 -2.46 -6.47 -5.77
C LEU A 171 -2.31 -6.92 -4.31
N LEU A 172 -1.08 -7.19 -3.88
CA LEU A 172 -0.77 -7.59 -2.50
C LEU A 172 -0.01 -6.47 -1.81
N ARG A 173 -0.52 -6.00 -0.68
CA ARG A 173 0.10 -4.94 0.11
C ARG A 173 0.32 -5.43 1.54
N VAL A 174 1.54 -5.36 2.03
CA VAL A 174 1.91 -5.85 3.36
C VAL A 174 2.71 -4.75 4.04
N SER A 175 2.21 -4.23 5.16
CA SER A 175 3.03 -3.45 6.08
C SER A 175 3.78 -4.43 6.98
N GLY A 176 5.04 -4.71 6.63
CA GLY A 176 5.86 -5.76 7.24
C GLY A 176 6.39 -6.75 6.19
N ASN A 177 6.98 -7.86 6.66
CA ASN A 177 7.49 -8.91 5.78
C ASN A 177 6.33 -9.73 5.16
N PHE A 178 6.34 -9.89 3.84
CA PHE A 178 5.35 -10.67 3.10
C PHE A 178 5.49 -12.19 3.23
N GLU A 179 6.67 -12.74 3.57
CA GLU A 179 6.93 -14.18 3.57
C GLU A 179 5.92 -14.96 4.44
N SER A 180 5.61 -14.41 5.61
CA SER A 180 4.71 -15.00 6.60
C SER A 180 3.23 -15.00 6.18
N ILE A 181 2.85 -14.25 5.15
CA ILE A 181 1.46 -14.19 4.65
C ILE A 181 1.25 -14.91 3.32
N LEU A 182 2.30 -15.45 2.69
CA LEU A 182 2.18 -16.15 1.41
C LEU A 182 1.20 -17.33 1.47
N GLY A 183 1.09 -18.00 2.61
CA GLY A 183 0.13 -19.08 2.83
C GLY A 183 -1.34 -18.67 2.73
N LEU A 184 -1.62 -17.37 2.92
CA LEU A 184 -2.97 -16.77 2.81
C LEU A 184 -3.31 -16.39 1.37
N VAL A 185 -2.34 -16.39 0.45
CA VAL A 185 -2.55 -16.03 -0.96
C VAL A 185 -2.81 -17.30 -1.77
N ASP A 186 -3.87 -17.30 -2.58
CA ASP A 186 -4.13 -18.42 -3.48
C ASP A 186 -3.02 -18.46 -4.56
N PRO A 187 -2.39 -19.62 -4.83
CA PRO A 187 -1.29 -19.72 -5.80
C PRO A 187 -1.62 -19.20 -7.20
N SER A 188 -2.90 -19.21 -7.61
CA SER A 188 -3.33 -18.64 -8.90
C SER A 188 -3.26 -17.11 -8.98
N SER A 189 -2.80 -16.44 -7.91
CA SER A 189 -2.55 -15.00 -7.84
C SER A 189 -1.17 -14.61 -8.39
N PHE A 190 -0.25 -15.57 -8.53
CA PHE A 190 1.11 -15.30 -8.99
C PHE A 190 1.24 -15.51 -10.51
N PRO A 191 2.02 -14.66 -11.22
CA PRO A 191 2.70 -13.46 -10.71
C PRO A 191 1.73 -12.31 -10.38
N LEU A 192 2.06 -11.53 -9.35
CA LEU A 192 1.27 -10.39 -8.91
C LEU A 192 1.41 -9.20 -9.88
N GLN A 193 0.34 -8.42 -10.04
CA GLN A 193 0.41 -7.14 -10.75
C GLN A 193 1.13 -6.09 -9.90
N GLU A 194 0.89 -6.09 -8.59
CA GLU A 194 1.59 -5.22 -7.64
C GLU A 194 1.92 -5.98 -6.35
N LEU A 195 3.14 -5.79 -5.85
CA LEU A 195 3.56 -6.17 -4.51
C LEU A 195 4.07 -4.92 -3.76
N LYS A 196 3.41 -4.54 -2.67
CA LYS A 196 3.91 -3.55 -1.70
C LYS A 196 4.35 -4.29 -0.43
N THR A 197 5.60 -4.13 0.00
CA THR A 197 6.14 -4.82 1.20
C THR A 197 7.32 -4.05 1.79
N THR A 198 7.77 -4.42 2.99
CA THR A 198 9.15 -4.12 3.43
C THR A 198 10.09 -5.25 3.01
N ILE A 199 11.38 -4.93 2.86
CA ILE A 199 12.46 -5.89 2.56
C ILE A 199 13.50 -5.77 3.67
N PRO A 200 13.38 -6.55 4.76
CA PRO A 200 14.29 -6.45 5.91
C PRO A 200 15.70 -6.99 5.61
N ARG A 201 15.86 -7.84 4.60
CA ARG A 201 17.14 -8.44 4.23
C ARG A 201 17.35 -8.47 2.71
N PRO A 202 18.53 -8.14 2.19
CA PRO A 202 18.77 -8.03 0.74
C PRO A 202 18.46 -9.31 -0.05
N GLU A 203 18.61 -10.50 0.53
CA GLU A 203 18.36 -11.76 -0.20
C GLU A 203 16.89 -11.91 -0.62
N LEU A 204 15.94 -11.18 -0.02
CA LEU A 204 14.54 -11.22 -0.42
C LEU A 204 14.28 -10.61 -1.80
N PHE A 205 15.19 -9.79 -2.33
CA PHE A 205 15.12 -9.38 -3.73
C PHE A 205 15.22 -10.58 -4.69
N GLU A 206 15.83 -11.67 -4.25
CA GLU A 206 15.93 -12.89 -5.04
C GLU A 206 14.67 -13.77 -4.95
N HIS A 207 13.72 -13.44 -4.08
CA HIS A 207 12.52 -14.24 -3.86
C HIS A 207 11.64 -14.27 -5.13
N PRO A 208 11.11 -15.44 -5.55
CA PRO A 208 10.34 -15.56 -6.80
C PRO A 208 9.14 -14.60 -6.91
N VAL A 209 8.46 -14.36 -5.78
CA VAL A 209 7.31 -13.43 -5.72
C VAL A 209 7.75 -11.97 -5.94
N VAL A 210 8.95 -11.59 -5.50
CA VAL A 210 9.49 -10.24 -5.71
C VAL A 210 9.91 -10.07 -7.16
N LYS A 211 10.72 -10.99 -7.69
CA LYS A 211 11.21 -10.94 -9.09
C LYS A 211 10.09 -10.94 -10.13
N SER A 212 9.01 -11.67 -9.86
CA SER A 212 7.93 -11.85 -10.83
C SER A 212 6.84 -10.77 -10.78
N ALA A 213 6.83 -9.92 -9.75
CA ALA A 213 5.86 -8.83 -9.64
C ALA A 213 6.06 -7.79 -10.74
N LYS A 214 4.98 -7.35 -11.40
CA LYS A 214 5.08 -6.32 -12.44
C LYS A 214 5.44 -4.95 -11.87
N VAL A 215 4.79 -4.58 -10.76
CA VAL A 215 5.09 -3.38 -9.97
C VAL A 215 5.54 -3.81 -8.58
N LEU A 216 6.73 -3.38 -8.18
CA LEU A 216 7.26 -3.62 -6.84
C LEU A 216 7.28 -2.29 -6.08
N LYS A 217 6.72 -2.25 -4.88
CA LYS A 217 6.80 -1.11 -3.97
C LYS A 217 7.47 -1.54 -2.68
N VAL A 218 8.68 -1.04 -2.42
CA VAL A 218 9.44 -1.35 -1.22
C VAL A 218 9.34 -0.17 -0.27
N ALA A 219 8.70 -0.37 0.87
CA ALA A 219 8.74 0.57 1.98
C ALA A 219 10.06 0.38 2.74
N TYR A 220 10.92 1.38 2.70
CA TYR A 220 12.18 1.40 3.43
C TYR A 220 11.89 1.73 4.89
N GLY A 221 12.23 0.79 5.79
CA GLY A 221 12.05 0.97 7.23
C GLY A 221 13.06 1.98 7.78
N ILE A 222 12.61 2.87 8.66
CA ILE A 222 13.47 3.87 9.34
C ILE A 222 14.38 3.22 10.40
N SER A 223 14.15 1.94 10.74
CA SER A 223 14.98 1.17 11.68
C SER A 223 15.83 0.15 10.93
N GLU A 224 17.05 0.52 10.56
CA GLU A 224 18.27 -0.30 10.69
C GLU A 224 19.46 0.46 10.07
N GLU A 225 20.57 0.48 10.82
CA GLU A 225 21.76 1.31 10.61
C GLU A 225 22.52 1.09 9.30
N HIS A 226 22.08 0.23 8.39
CA HIS A 226 22.82 -0.02 7.17
C HIS A 226 21.87 -0.13 5.97
N ALA A 227 21.79 0.95 5.20
CA ALA A 227 21.65 0.81 3.76
C ALA A 227 22.92 0.10 3.28
N SER A 228 22.93 -1.23 3.37
CA SER A 228 24.10 -2.00 3.02
C SER A 228 24.37 -1.80 1.53
N VAL A 229 25.64 -1.70 1.16
CA VAL A 229 26.05 -1.68 -0.26
C VAL A 229 25.36 -2.82 -1.03
N GLU A 230 25.19 -3.98 -0.37
CA GLU A 230 24.47 -5.12 -0.92
C GLU A 230 22.99 -4.80 -1.27
N PHE A 231 22.27 -4.02 -0.46
CA PHE A 231 20.90 -3.61 -0.78
C PHE A 231 20.83 -2.91 -2.14
N PHE A 232 21.69 -1.91 -2.38
CA PHE A 232 21.71 -1.16 -3.63
C PHE A 232 22.25 -1.99 -4.81
N GLU A 233 23.20 -2.90 -4.58
CA GLU A 233 23.65 -3.85 -5.61
C GLU A 233 22.53 -4.78 -6.05
N ARG A 234 21.74 -5.33 -5.12
CA ARG A 234 20.57 -6.18 -5.46
C ARG A 234 19.49 -5.39 -6.18
N LEU A 235 19.20 -4.18 -5.70
CA LEU A 235 18.26 -3.24 -6.32
C LEU A 235 18.67 -2.89 -7.76
N ARG A 236 19.98 -2.73 -8.01
CA ARG A 236 20.56 -2.50 -9.35
C ARG A 236 20.28 -3.64 -10.32
N ASN A 237 20.12 -4.86 -9.83
CA ASN A 237 19.90 -6.05 -10.65
C ASN A 237 18.44 -6.50 -10.72
N LEU A 238 17.51 -5.73 -10.17
CA LEU A 238 16.08 -6.05 -10.27
C LEU A 238 15.59 -5.98 -11.71
N GLY A 239 14.93 -7.06 -12.13
CA GLY A 239 14.25 -7.17 -13.43
C GLY A 239 12.82 -6.62 -13.45
N ASN A 240 12.33 -6.07 -12.33
CA ASN A 240 11.00 -5.47 -12.27
C ASN A 240 10.97 -4.20 -13.13
N LYS A 241 9.96 -4.06 -14.00
CA LYS A 241 9.83 -2.90 -14.90
C LYS A 241 9.54 -1.60 -14.14
N THR A 242 8.83 -1.69 -13.02
CA THR A 242 8.43 -0.52 -12.23
C THR A 242 8.68 -0.77 -10.75
N VAL A 243 9.52 0.07 -10.14
CA VAL A 243 9.90 -0.05 -8.73
C VAL A 243 9.63 1.27 -8.01
N TYR A 244 8.86 1.23 -6.93
CA TYR A 244 8.71 2.35 -6.00
C TYR A 244 9.53 2.07 -4.75
N LEU A 245 10.27 3.06 -4.29
CA LEU A 245 11.04 3.04 -3.06
C LEU A 245 10.52 4.17 -2.17
N ILE A 246 9.99 3.81 -1.02
CA ILE A 246 9.26 4.74 -0.15
C ILE A 246 10.10 4.95 1.11
N GLY A 247 10.24 6.21 1.55
CA GLY A 247 10.95 6.55 2.78
C GLY A 247 12.48 6.62 2.65
N MET A 248 13.02 6.77 1.43
CA MET A 248 14.45 6.99 1.23
C MET A 248 14.86 8.41 1.62
N ASN A 249 16.09 8.57 2.11
CA ASN A 249 16.72 9.88 2.30
C ASN A 249 17.47 10.35 1.03
N ASP A 250 17.90 11.61 1.00
CA ASP A 250 18.55 12.22 -0.17
C ASP A 250 19.87 11.52 -0.58
N GLU A 251 20.65 11.02 0.37
CA GLU A 251 21.90 10.30 0.11
C GLU A 251 21.63 8.95 -0.58
N GLN A 252 20.68 8.19 -0.06
CA GLN A 252 20.23 6.92 -0.63
C GLN A 252 19.66 7.11 -2.04
N VAL A 253 18.93 8.21 -2.30
CA VAL A 253 18.44 8.52 -3.65
C VAL A 253 19.62 8.87 -4.57
N MET A 254 20.67 9.55 -4.10
CA MET A 254 21.89 9.78 -4.89
C MET A 254 22.63 8.49 -5.22
N GLU A 255 22.69 7.54 -4.29
CA GLU A 255 23.26 6.22 -4.53
C GLU A 255 22.47 5.47 -5.59
N LEU A 256 21.13 5.58 -5.59
CA LEU A 256 20.28 5.05 -6.65
C LEU A 256 20.63 5.65 -8.02
N PHE A 257 20.76 6.99 -8.12
CA PHE A 257 21.22 7.63 -9.36
C PHE A 257 22.56 7.06 -9.81
N GLY A 258 23.53 6.90 -8.91
CA GLY A 258 24.86 6.38 -9.24
C GLY A 258 24.83 4.91 -9.68
N ALA A 259 24.05 4.07 -9.00
CA ALA A 259 23.85 2.68 -9.41
C ALA A 259 23.25 2.60 -10.82
N TRP A 260 22.35 3.54 -11.14
CA TRP A 260 21.61 3.56 -12.39
C TRP A 260 22.38 4.09 -13.57
N THR A 261 23.16 5.16 -13.37
CA THR A 261 24.01 5.71 -14.42
C THR A 261 25.10 4.72 -14.88
N ASN A 262 25.43 3.74 -14.05
CA ASN A 262 26.42 2.70 -14.32
C ASN A 262 25.78 1.36 -14.76
N SER A 263 24.48 1.32 -15.02
CA SER A 263 23.77 0.09 -15.42
C SER A 263 23.17 0.20 -16.83
N GLN A 264 23.29 -0.87 -17.62
CA GLN A 264 22.54 -1.02 -18.87
C GLN A 264 21.21 -1.71 -18.57
N ARG A 265 20.12 -0.95 -18.60
CA ARG A 265 18.75 -1.43 -18.38
C ARG A 265 17.91 -1.25 -19.63
N ASP A 266 16.86 -2.05 -19.71
CA ASP A 266 15.89 -1.95 -20.79
C ASP A 266 15.18 -0.60 -20.76
N ILE A 267 14.94 -0.06 -21.96
CA ILE A 267 14.14 1.14 -22.15
C ILE A 267 12.73 0.92 -21.58
N GLY A 268 12.23 1.92 -20.88
CA GLY A 268 10.95 1.91 -20.16
C GLY A 268 11.02 1.32 -18.76
N THR A 269 12.21 1.03 -18.24
CA THR A 269 12.39 0.71 -16.81
C THR A 269 12.25 1.99 -15.98
N MET A 270 11.40 1.95 -14.95
CA MET A 270 11.01 3.13 -14.15
C MET A 270 11.20 2.90 -12.66
N PHE A 271 11.85 3.84 -11.99
CA PHE A 271 12.05 3.85 -10.55
C PHE A 271 11.49 5.14 -9.95
N MET A 272 10.81 5.02 -8.82
CA MET A 272 10.15 6.14 -8.17
C MET A 272 10.55 6.22 -6.70
N SER A 273 11.00 7.39 -6.26
CA SER A 273 11.28 7.65 -4.84
C SER A 273 10.27 8.64 -4.26
N SER A 274 9.69 8.34 -3.10
CA SER A 274 8.72 9.25 -2.44
C SER A 274 9.41 10.53 -1.98
N TYR A 275 8.76 11.69 -2.18
CA TYR A 275 9.24 12.99 -1.69
C TYR A 275 8.12 13.77 -1.00
N PHE A 276 8.47 14.51 0.06
CA PHE A 276 7.51 15.32 0.79
C PHE A 276 7.08 16.58 0.03
N SER A 277 7.96 17.17 -0.80
CA SER A 277 7.62 18.35 -1.59
C SER A 277 8.44 18.48 -2.89
N PRO A 278 7.89 19.18 -3.90
CA PRO A 278 8.61 19.52 -5.12
C PRO A 278 9.91 20.30 -4.90
N PHE A 279 10.00 21.09 -3.80
CA PHE A 279 11.19 21.87 -3.48
C PHE A 279 12.42 20.98 -3.22
N TRP A 280 12.28 19.98 -2.33
CA TRP A 280 13.36 19.04 -2.02
C TRP A 280 13.73 18.19 -3.23
N MET A 281 12.73 17.80 -4.01
CA MET A 281 12.94 17.09 -5.26
C MET A 281 13.77 17.88 -6.27
N ASN A 282 13.48 19.18 -6.44
CA ASN A 282 14.26 20.05 -7.31
C ASN A 282 15.72 20.21 -6.87
N LYS A 283 15.95 20.27 -5.55
CA LYS A 283 17.31 20.26 -5.00
C LYS A 283 18.04 18.96 -5.36
N GLN A 284 17.39 17.82 -5.17
CA GLN A 284 17.93 16.52 -5.54
C GLN A 284 18.27 16.43 -7.03
N LEU A 285 17.39 16.91 -7.90
CA LEU A 285 17.61 16.95 -9.35
C LEU A 285 18.80 17.83 -9.73
N ASP A 286 18.99 18.97 -9.05
CA ASP A 286 20.16 19.84 -9.28
C ASP A 286 21.48 19.16 -8.89
N ASP A 287 21.49 18.49 -7.75
CA ASP A 287 22.63 17.72 -7.25
C ASP A 287 22.96 16.56 -8.22
N ALA A 288 21.94 15.83 -8.69
CA ALA A 288 22.11 14.70 -9.60
C ALA A 288 22.62 15.18 -10.96
N LYS A 289 22.06 16.27 -11.50
CA LYS A 289 22.54 16.89 -12.74
C LYS A 289 24.02 17.25 -12.65
N ARG A 290 24.46 17.87 -11.55
CA ARG A 290 25.87 18.24 -11.33
C ARG A 290 26.77 17.01 -11.23
N ARG A 291 26.37 16.02 -10.42
CA ARG A 291 27.18 14.83 -10.12
C ARG A 291 27.34 13.90 -11.30
N PHE A 292 26.32 13.77 -12.14
CA PHE A 292 26.27 12.81 -13.24
C PHE A 292 26.34 13.47 -14.63
N ASN A 293 26.85 14.71 -14.69
CA ASN A 293 27.05 15.47 -15.93
C ASN A 293 25.78 15.54 -16.81
N GLY A 294 24.62 15.69 -16.17
CA GLY A 294 23.31 15.79 -16.81
C GLY A 294 23.02 17.19 -17.35
N LYS A 295 21.86 17.32 -17.99
CA LYS A 295 21.35 18.60 -18.54
C LYS A 295 19.89 18.79 -18.18
N TYR A 296 19.45 20.04 -18.08
CA TYR A 296 18.02 20.33 -18.03
C TYR A 296 17.41 20.13 -19.41
N VAL A 297 16.24 19.52 -19.43
CA VAL A 297 15.52 19.16 -20.64
C VAL A 297 14.02 19.33 -20.45
N GLU A 298 13.29 19.34 -21.55
CA GLU A 298 11.84 19.13 -21.60
C GLU A 298 11.58 17.74 -22.21
N LEU A 299 10.52 17.07 -21.76
CA LEU A 299 10.03 15.84 -22.40
C LEU A 299 9.37 16.20 -23.73
N ASN A 300 9.69 15.47 -24.80
CA ASN A 300 9.01 15.66 -26.09
C ASN A 300 7.53 15.26 -26.02
N GLU A 301 7.24 14.22 -25.23
CA GLU A 301 5.89 13.77 -24.89
C GLU A 301 5.72 13.94 -23.36
N PRO A 302 5.00 14.98 -22.90
CA PRO A 302 4.83 15.23 -21.47
C PRO A 302 4.10 14.09 -20.76
N ASP A 303 4.63 13.67 -19.62
CA ASP A 303 3.93 12.74 -18.72
C ASP A 303 2.74 13.48 -18.08
N GLU A 304 1.53 12.93 -18.20
CA GLU A 304 0.31 13.53 -17.65
C GLU A 304 0.37 13.74 -16.13
N LYS A 305 1.20 12.97 -15.43
CA LYS A 305 1.39 13.08 -13.97
C LYS A 305 2.52 14.02 -13.60
N MET A 306 3.24 14.58 -14.57
CA MET A 306 4.39 15.45 -14.31
C MET A 306 3.97 16.67 -13.47
N ILE A 307 4.74 16.95 -12.42
CA ILE A 307 4.55 18.12 -11.58
C ILE A 307 5.15 19.33 -12.32
N PRO A 308 4.36 20.33 -12.72
CA PRO A 308 4.84 21.44 -13.56
C PRO A 308 5.98 22.25 -12.92
N GLU A 309 6.02 22.33 -11.59
CA GLU A 309 7.03 23.08 -10.83
C GLU A 309 8.35 22.32 -10.69
N THR A 310 8.41 21.05 -11.12
CA THR A 310 9.61 20.23 -11.02
C THR A 310 10.48 20.35 -12.26
N LYS A 311 11.79 20.39 -12.03
CA LYS A 311 12.81 20.35 -13.07
C LYS A 311 12.78 18.96 -13.73
N CYS A 312 13.20 18.92 -14.99
CA CYS A 312 13.47 17.66 -15.68
C CYS A 312 14.93 17.64 -16.12
N ILE A 313 15.62 16.54 -15.83
CA ILE A 313 17.01 16.33 -16.20
C ILE A 313 17.15 15.09 -17.07
N SER A 314 18.11 15.11 -18.00
CA SER A 314 18.57 13.93 -18.75
C SER A 314 20.05 13.70 -18.50
N ILE A 315 20.41 12.44 -18.28
CA ILE A 315 21.77 11.93 -18.17
C ILE A 315 22.00 10.92 -19.30
N PRO A 316 22.92 11.18 -20.24
CA PRO A 316 23.23 10.22 -21.31
C PRO A 316 23.84 8.94 -20.72
N ILE A 317 23.28 7.77 -21.04
CA ILE A 317 23.83 6.48 -20.58
C ILE A 317 24.57 5.77 -21.72
N SER A 318 24.01 5.81 -22.93
CA SER A 318 24.60 5.22 -24.13
C SER A 318 24.23 6.05 -25.36
N PRO A 319 24.74 5.71 -26.57
CA PRO A 319 24.28 6.33 -27.80
C PRO A 319 22.77 6.18 -28.04
N ASN A 320 22.14 5.15 -27.48
CA ASN A 320 20.75 4.77 -27.74
C ASN A 320 19.81 5.04 -26.56
N SER A 321 20.35 5.37 -25.38
CA SER A 321 19.55 5.53 -24.16
C SER A 321 20.01 6.70 -23.29
N GLU A 322 19.05 7.28 -22.59
CA GLU A 322 19.25 8.31 -21.58
C GLU A 322 18.41 8.03 -20.35
N LEU A 323 18.94 8.38 -19.17
CA LEU A 323 18.20 8.34 -17.92
C LEU A 323 17.57 9.72 -17.70
N VAL A 324 16.25 9.75 -17.66
CA VAL A 324 15.47 10.99 -17.48
C VAL A 324 14.87 11.00 -16.09
N ALA A 325 14.98 12.12 -15.38
CA ALA A 325 14.44 12.27 -14.04
C ALA A 325 13.64 13.56 -13.86
N TYR A 326 12.45 13.43 -13.26
CA TYR A 326 11.50 14.52 -13.04
C TYR A 326 10.47 14.14 -11.95
N GLY A 327 9.70 15.11 -11.48
CA GLY A 327 8.65 14.87 -10.49
C GLY A 327 7.32 14.49 -11.09
N ILE A 328 6.61 13.57 -10.43
CA ILE A 328 5.23 13.19 -10.75
C ILE A 328 4.35 13.19 -9.51
N TYR A 329 3.06 13.44 -9.68
CA TYR A 329 2.06 13.20 -8.63
C TYR A 329 1.89 11.71 -8.37
N GLY A 330 1.82 11.35 -7.09
CA GLY A 330 1.52 9.98 -6.68
C GLY A 330 0.04 9.63 -6.87
N THR A 331 -0.21 8.32 -7.00
CA THR A 331 -1.57 7.77 -7.10
C THR A 331 -1.95 6.92 -5.88
N ASP A 332 -1.10 6.87 -4.87
CA ASP A 332 -1.25 6.08 -3.65
C ASP A 332 -1.07 6.98 -2.40
N ASP A 333 -0.55 6.42 -1.29
CA ASP A 333 -0.42 7.11 0.00
C ASP A 333 0.55 8.31 -0.02
N ASP A 334 1.50 8.36 -0.96
CA ASP A 334 2.45 9.48 -1.09
C ASP A 334 2.01 10.48 -2.17
N ALA A 335 2.11 11.77 -1.88
CA ALA A 335 1.65 12.83 -2.77
C ALA A 335 2.58 13.09 -3.97
N HIS A 336 3.89 12.88 -3.83
CA HIS A 336 4.88 13.21 -4.86
C HIS A 336 5.93 12.11 -4.98
N TYR A 337 6.31 11.78 -6.23
CA TYR A 337 7.42 10.89 -6.52
C TYR A 337 8.44 11.58 -7.42
N LEU A 338 9.72 11.38 -7.13
CA LEU A 338 10.80 11.59 -8.10
C LEU A 338 10.84 10.34 -8.99
N LYS A 339 10.54 10.49 -10.28
CA LYS A 339 10.58 9.43 -11.27
C LYS A 339 11.92 9.46 -12.00
N LEU A 340 12.55 8.29 -12.11
CA LEU A 340 13.72 8.00 -12.93
C LEU A 340 13.28 7.00 -14.00
N GLU A 341 13.47 7.33 -15.28
CA GLU A 341 13.05 6.49 -16.40
C GLU A 341 14.16 6.35 -17.44
N MET A 342 14.42 5.10 -17.84
CA MET A 342 15.30 4.80 -18.96
C MET A 342 14.54 5.05 -20.27
N MET A 343 14.93 6.07 -21.03
CA MET A 343 14.27 6.46 -22.27
C MET A 343 15.19 6.26 -23.49
N PRO A 344 14.64 6.10 -24.71
CA PRO A 344 15.42 6.18 -25.93
C PRO A 344 16.13 7.54 -26.02
N ARG A 345 17.34 7.55 -26.59
CA ARG A 345 18.06 8.80 -26.82
C ARG A 345 17.26 9.72 -27.75
N GLY A 346 17.07 10.97 -27.34
CA GLY A 346 16.30 11.96 -28.11
C GLY A 346 14.84 12.05 -27.71
N SER A 347 14.44 11.39 -26.62
CA SER A 347 13.11 11.55 -26.02
C SER A 347 12.93 12.90 -25.32
N THR A 348 14.03 13.65 -25.17
CA THR A 348 14.07 14.93 -24.49
C THR A 348 14.73 16.00 -25.35
N THR A 349 14.28 17.26 -25.18
CA THR A 349 14.84 18.43 -25.84
C THR A 349 15.61 19.28 -24.84
N SER A 350 16.86 19.63 -25.15
CA SER A 350 17.70 20.41 -24.24
C SER A 350 17.15 21.82 -24.06
N LEU A 351 16.95 22.21 -22.81
CA LEU A 351 16.76 23.61 -22.43
C LEU A 351 18.10 24.34 -22.58
N LYS A 352 18.47 24.73 -23.80
CA LYS A 352 19.47 25.78 -23.97
C LYS A 352 18.91 27.01 -23.28
N SER A 353 19.74 27.72 -22.51
CA SER A 353 19.38 29.01 -21.92
C SER A 353 18.64 29.83 -22.98
N LYS A 354 17.32 29.97 -22.83
CA LYS A 354 16.59 31.04 -23.50
C LYS A 354 17.22 32.29 -22.91
N VAL A 355 18.21 32.84 -23.60
CA VAL A 355 18.64 34.20 -23.38
C VAL A 355 17.39 35.00 -23.69
N LEU A 356 16.66 35.37 -22.64
CA LEU A 356 15.61 36.36 -22.73
C LEU A 356 16.33 37.65 -23.13
N MET A 357 16.36 37.93 -24.43
CA MET A 357 16.54 39.27 -24.94
C MET A 357 15.28 40.05 -24.58
N SER A 358 15.09 40.35 -23.28
CA SER A 358 14.16 41.38 -22.80
C SER A 358 14.91 42.60 -22.26
N GLY A 359 16.19 42.72 -22.59
CA GLY A 359 16.86 44.02 -22.57
C GLY A 359 16.44 44.81 -23.80
N VAL A 360 15.95 46.02 -23.58
CA VAL A 360 15.49 47.01 -24.57
C VAL A 360 14.05 46.81 -25.05
N LEU A 361 13.07 47.23 -24.23
CA LEU A 361 11.82 47.88 -24.68
C LEU A 361 10.89 48.36 -23.53
N ASN A 362 11.42 48.74 -22.37
CA ASN A 362 10.63 49.40 -21.30
C ASN A 362 11.17 50.79 -20.94
N SER A 363 11.59 51.56 -21.95
CA SER A 363 11.65 53.01 -21.85
C SER A 363 10.69 53.58 -22.88
N LEU A 364 9.68 54.30 -22.39
CA LEU A 364 8.64 55.10 -23.07
C LEU A 364 7.22 54.49 -23.06
N GLY A 365 6.29 55.21 -22.42
CA GLY A 365 4.84 55.10 -22.66
C GLY A 365 4.00 54.79 -21.42
N LEU A 366 3.91 55.70 -20.45
CA LEU A 366 2.72 56.54 -20.20
C LEU A 366 1.43 55.80 -19.82
N ASN A 367 1.09 55.93 -18.52
CA ASN A 367 -0.22 56.22 -17.95
C ASN A 367 -1.44 56.02 -18.87
N LEU A 368 -2.25 54.99 -18.58
CA LEU A 368 -3.68 54.95 -18.89
C LEU A 368 -4.43 54.21 -17.76
N TYR A 369 -4.26 54.70 -16.52
CA TYR A 369 -5.21 54.51 -15.43
C TYR A 369 -6.05 55.78 -15.35
N ASN A 370 -7.12 55.84 -16.14
CA ASN A 370 -8.32 56.69 -15.97
C ASN A 370 -9.08 56.72 -17.31
N LEU A 371 -10.11 55.88 -17.45
CA LEU A 371 -11.37 56.17 -18.16
C LEU A 371 -12.30 54.94 -18.12
N ILE A 372 -13.44 55.10 -17.40
CA ILE A 372 -14.75 54.44 -17.62
C ILE A 372 -14.83 53.00 -17.04
N ILE A 373 -15.58 52.63 -15.99
CA ILE A 373 -16.67 53.17 -15.14
C ILE A 373 -16.47 52.64 -13.72
#